data_AF-A0A183G8U6-F1
#
_entry.id   AF-A0A183G8U6-F1
#
_cell.length_a   1.000
_cell.length_b   1.000
_cell.length_c   1.000
_cell.angle_alpha   90.00
_cell.angle_beta   90.00
_cell.angle_gamma   90.00
#
_symmetry.space_group_name_H-M   'P 1'
#
loop_
_entity.id
_entity.type
_entity.pdbx_description
1 polymer ?
#
loop_
_entity_poly.entity_id
_entity_poly.type
_entity_poly.pdbx_seq_one_letter_code
_entity_poly.pdbx_strand_id
1 'polypeptide(L)'
;LTKDFREQADEIVADIEEEVSGVARRKRQAFKDRHYPNTTWANGVSYFFDPNASKSLSITIRVFVENGCWSYVGRLGKQQDLSLGEGCESVGTAAHELGHALGFYHTMSRHDRDQYFTKQTTNTNENYGLGYDCGSIMHYSAYSASYNNKPTLVPMDENYLETLGSRFIAFYDLWMLNKHYGCLDKCDKDPQAAKCENGGIPHPRDCTRCLCPNGYAGTLCDKRVSDLTSAFSQNSWAGANKKSEVIRIQPESPKCGATLQSPKNTQIEVRIDGISGTYASGGCPFGGVEIKAQEDQRSTGYR
;
A
#
# COMPACT_ATOMS: atom_id res chain seq x y z
N LEU A 1 -5.38 20.90 16.59
CA LEU A 1 -4.58 20.25 15.53
C LEU A 1 -3.33 19.72 16.20
N THR A 2 -3.23 18.40 16.37
CA THR A 2 -1.98 17.76 16.77
C THR A 2 -0.91 18.10 15.72
N LYS A 3 0.33 18.31 16.14
CA LYS A 3 1.43 18.81 15.29
C LYS A 3 1.79 17.86 14.13
N ASP A 4 1.40 16.59 14.22
CA ASP A 4 1.45 15.55 13.18
C ASP A 4 0.88 16.04 11.83
N PHE A 5 -0.23 16.78 11.88
CA PHE A 5 -0.84 17.34 10.68
C PHE A 5 -0.03 18.45 10.03
N ARG A 6 0.94 19.10 10.71
CA ARG A 6 1.64 20.26 10.15
C ARG A 6 2.72 19.88 9.15
N GLU A 7 3.58 18.91 9.45
CA GLU A 7 4.66 18.52 8.52
C GLU A 7 4.09 17.80 7.29
N GLN A 8 3.13 16.90 7.49
CA GLN A 8 2.38 16.32 6.37
C GLN A 8 1.61 17.38 5.59
N ALA A 9 1.00 18.38 6.26
CA ALA A 9 0.37 19.50 5.56
C ALA A 9 1.37 20.35 4.78
N ASP A 10 2.55 20.61 5.32
CA ASP A 10 3.58 21.40 4.64
C ASP A 10 4.08 20.67 3.39
N GLU A 11 4.21 19.34 3.44
CA GLU A 11 4.48 18.52 2.24
C GLU A 11 3.33 18.56 1.22
N ILE A 12 2.07 18.50 1.68
CA ILE A 12 0.90 18.65 0.80
C ILE A 12 0.89 20.04 0.16
N VAL A 13 1.18 21.08 0.93
CA VAL A 13 1.24 22.46 0.43
C VAL A 13 2.37 22.59 -0.59
N ALA A 14 3.55 22.03 -0.32
CA ALA A 14 4.65 22.02 -1.28
C ALA A 14 4.30 21.26 -2.57
N ASP A 15 3.57 20.14 -2.48
CA ASP A 15 3.05 19.40 -3.64
C ASP A 15 2.06 20.24 -4.46
N ILE A 16 1.17 20.97 -3.78
CA ILE A 16 0.20 21.88 -4.41
C ILE A 16 0.92 23.09 -5.03
N GLU A 17 1.92 23.66 -4.36
CA GLU A 17 2.69 24.80 -4.88
C GLU A 17 3.51 24.41 -6.13
N GLU A 18 4.12 23.21 -6.15
CA GLU A 18 4.80 22.67 -7.33
C GLU A 18 3.80 22.51 -8.50
N GLU A 19 2.57 22.06 -8.22
CA GLU A 19 1.49 21.95 -9.22
C GLU A 19 1.06 23.31 -9.77
N VAL A 20 0.80 24.29 -8.91
CA VAL A 20 0.39 25.65 -9.29
C VAL A 20 1.49 26.36 -10.10
N SER A 21 2.77 26.02 -9.86
CA SER A 21 3.90 26.60 -10.56
C SER A 21 4.01 26.19 -12.05
N GLY A 22 3.25 25.19 -12.49
CA GLY A 22 3.27 24.70 -13.89
C GLY A 22 4.55 23.94 -14.26
N VAL A 23 5.43 23.66 -13.29
CA VAL A 23 6.60 22.82 -13.48
C VAL A 23 6.17 21.35 -13.55
N ALA A 24 6.66 20.61 -14.54
CA ALA A 24 6.42 19.17 -14.64
C ALA A 24 6.86 18.47 -13.34
N ARG A 25 5.90 17.86 -12.61
CA ARG A 25 6.18 17.16 -11.35
C ARG A 25 7.32 16.16 -11.54
N ARG A 26 8.34 16.26 -10.69
CA ARG A 26 9.52 15.37 -10.73
C ARG A 26 9.38 14.14 -9.84
N LYS A 27 8.30 14.06 -9.06
CA LYS A 27 8.11 13.09 -7.98
C LYS A 27 7.63 11.72 -8.52
N ARG A 28 8.15 10.67 -7.88
CA ARG A 28 8.10 9.24 -8.26
C ARG A 28 7.59 8.47 -7.04
N GLN A 29 6.96 7.29 -7.20
CA GLN A 29 6.72 6.47 -5.99
C GLN A 29 8.02 5.85 -5.49
N ALA A 30 8.84 5.23 -6.35
CA ALA A 30 10.17 4.75 -5.98
C ALA A 30 11.28 5.79 -6.26
N PHE A 31 12.16 6.00 -5.28
CA PHE A 31 13.26 6.95 -5.36
C PHE A 31 14.42 6.39 -6.22
N LYS A 32 14.47 6.84 -7.48
CA LYS A 32 15.61 6.63 -8.38
C LYS A 32 16.20 7.96 -8.80
N ASP A 33 17.18 8.44 -8.04
CA ASP A 33 17.95 9.62 -8.41
C ASP A 33 19.19 9.25 -9.24
N ARG A 34 20.02 10.24 -9.57
CA ARG A 34 21.28 10.02 -10.31
C ARG A 34 22.30 9.15 -9.57
N HIS A 35 22.13 8.93 -8.27
CA HIS A 35 23.04 8.14 -7.45
C HIS A 35 22.52 6.72 -7.23
N TYR A 36 21.32 6.37 -7.70
CA TYR A 36 20.82 4.99 -7.69
C TYR A 36 21.82 4.05 -8.39
N PRO A 37 22.14 2.86 -7.82
CA PRO A 37 21.53 2.23 -6.64
C PRO A 37 22.19 2.58 -5.29
N ASN A 38 23.13 3.53 -5.20
CA ASN A 38 23.85 3.83 -3.95
C ASN A 38 22.95 4.40 -2.83
N THR A 39 21.80 4.95 -3.22
CA THR A 39 20.72 5.44 -2.34
C THR A 39 19.82 4.33 -1.80
N THR A 40 20.11 3.06 -2.11
CA THR A 40 19.44 1.88 -1.53
C THR A 40 20.26 1.24 -0.42
N TRP A 41 19.60 0.49 0.46
CA TRP A 41 20.23 -0.32 1.51
C TRP A 41 20.68 -1.70 0.99
N ALA A 42 21.80 -1.74 0.27
CA ALA A 42 22.27 -2.93 -0.45
C ALA A 42 22.50 -4.20 0.42
N ASN A 43 22.91 -4.03 1.69
CA ASN A 43 23.26 -5.14 2.58
C ASN A 43 22.28 -5.28 3.76
N GLY A 44 21.01 -4.91 3.53
CA GLY A 44 20.00 -4.82 4.58
C GLY A 44 20.02 -3.47 5.32
N VAL A 45 18.99 -3.25 6.13
CA VAL A 45 18.80 -2.01 6.88
C VAL A 45 19.26 -2.23 8.31
N SER A 46 20.31 -1.53 8.72
CA SER A 46 20.71 -1.44 10.12
C SER A 46 19.83 -0.42 10.84
N TYR A 47 19.21 -0.82 11.95
CA TYR A 47 18.39 0.05 12.77
C TYR A 47 18.62 -0.22 14.26
N PHE A 48 18.39 0.78 15.10
CA PHE A 48 18.30 0.63 16.55
C PHE A 48 17.29 1.62 17.12
N PHE A 49 16.67 1.24 18.24
CA PHE A 49 15.76 2.09 19.01
C PHE A 49 16.55 2.78 20.10
N ASP A 50 16.40 4.11 20.23
CA ASP A 50 17.36 4.87 21.01
C ASP A 50 16.83 5.95 21.96
N PRO A 51 17.22 5.89 23.25
CA PRO A 51 17.30 7.04 24.14
C PRO A 51 18.72 7.63 24.39
N ASN A 52 19.83 6.91 24.14
CA ASN A 52 21.25 7.27 24.41
C ASN A 52 22.34 6.42 23.65
N ALA A 53 22.15 6.02 22.41
CA ALA A 53 22.93 4.98 21.76
C ALA A 53 24.26 5.53 21.27
N SER A 54 25.25 4.63 21.36
CA SER A 54 26.58 4.84 20.82
C SER A 54 26.52 5.15 19.32
N LYS A 55 27.07 6.30 18.94
CA LYS A 55 27.29 6.78 17.55
C LYS A 55 28.14 5.84 16.68
N SER A 56 28.47 4.62 17.12
CA SER A 56 29.44 3.75 16.44
C SER A 56 28.92 3.03 15.20
N LEU A 57 27.68 3.29 14.76
CA LEU A 57 27.19 2.86 13.45
C LEU A 57 27.15 4.06 12.50
N SER A 58 28.08 4.08 11.54
CA SER A 58 28.19 5.19 10.59
C SER A 58 27.03 5.27 9.61
N ILE A 59 26.32 4.17 9.33
CA ILE A 59 25.22 4.09 8.36
C ILE A 59 24.11 3.24 8.95
N THR A 60 23.06 3.89 9.46
CA THR A 60 22.00 3.26 10.26
C THR A 60 20.77 4.17 10.33
N ILE A 61 19.62 3.58 10.60
CA ILE A 61 18.41 4.31 11.01
C ILE A 61 18.39 4.39 12.53
N ARG A 62 18.29 5.59 13.08
CA ARG A 62 18.02 5.81 14.51
C ARG A 62 16.53 6.08 14.70
N VAL A 63 15.84 5.17 15.36
CA VAL A 63 14.42 5.33 15.70
C VAL A 63 14.32 6.00 17.07
N PHE A 64 13.65 7.15 17.12
CA PHE A 64 13.54 7.97 18.32
C PHE A 64 12.15 8.65 18.39
N VAL A 65 11.86 9.26 19.53
CA VAL A 65 10.60 9.97 19.78
C VAL A 65 10.84 11.47 19.66
N GLU A 66 10.25 12.09 18.63
CA GLU A 66 10.13 13.54 18.52
C GLU A 66 8.66 13.92 18.27
N ASN A 67 8.41 15.13 17.76
CA ASN A 67 7.08 15.56 17.35
C ASN A 67 6.78 14.97 15.96
N GLY A 68 5.66 14.26 15.84
CA GLY A 68 5.19 13.72 14.54
C GLY A 68 5.86 12.43 14.10
N CYS A 69 5.36 11.90 12.98
CA CYS A 69 5.87 10.70 12.32
C CYS A 69 6.56 11.13 11.02
N TRP A 70 7.85 10.83 10.87
CA TRP A 70 8.58 11.17 9.64
C TRP A 70 9.85 10.33 9.47
N SER A 71 10.31 10.22 8.22
CA SER A 71 11.63 9.69 7.88
C SER A 71 12.21 10.33 6.61
N TYR A 72 13.53 10.25 6.47
CA TYR A 72 14.19 10.59 5.20
C TYR A 72 13.86 9.57 4.11
N VAL A 73 13.74 10.04 2.87
CA VAL A 73 13.53 9.14 1.72
C VAL A 73 14.84 8.53 1.23
N GLY A 74 14.97 7.21 1.36
CA GLY A 74 16.14 6.43 0.95
C GLY A 74 17.34 6.52 1.91
N ARG A 75 18.46 5.94 1.50
CA ARG A 75 19.70 5.88 2.28
C ARG A 75 20.56 7.12 2.08
N LEU A 76 20.84 7.85 3.16
CA LEU A 76 21.68 9.06 3.14
C LEU A 76 23.19 8.78 3.18
N GLY A 77 23.61 7.53 3.39
CA GLY A 77 25.03 7.14 3.52
C GLY A 77 25.66 7.55 4.86
N LYS A 78 24.84 7.97 5.82
CA LYS A 78 25.21 8.33 7.20
C LYS A 78 24.13 7.83 8.17
N GLN A 79 24.30 8.04 9.47
CA GLN A 79 23.19 7.92 10.42
C GLN A 79 22.05 8.86 10.00
N GLN A 80 20.84 8.34 9.90
CA GLN A 80 19.63 9.10 9.59
C GLN A 80 18.53 8.79 10.60
N ASP A 81 17.72 9.79 10.88
CA ASP A 81 16.70 9.72 11.92
C ASP A 81 15.34 9.30 11.34
N LEU A 82 14.55 8.63 12.16
CA LEU A 82 13.16 8.27 11.92
C LEU A 82 12.38 8.52 13.22
N SER A 83 11.44 9.46 13.19
CA SER A 83 10.62 9.80 14.34
C SER A 83 9.36 8.95 14.38
N LEU A 84 9.12 8.31 15.53
CA LEU A 84 7.82 7.75 15.90
C LEU A 84 7.37 8.42 17.19
N GLY A 85 6.82 9.62 17.04
CA GLY A 85 6.29 10.44 18.13
C GLY A 85 4.97 9.96 18.72
N GLU A 86 4.39 10.79 19.59
CA GLU A 86 3.03 10.59 20.11
C GLU A 86 2.01 10.55 18.96
N GLY A 87 1.20 9.48 18.89
CA GLY A 87 0.25 9.22 17.79
C GLY A 87 0.80 8.32 16.67
N CYS A 88 2.09 7.96 16.71
CA CYS A 88 2.74 7.12 15.71
C CYS A 88 2.80 5.63 16.09
N GLU A 89 2.13 5.21 17.17
CA GLU A 89 2.34 3.90 17.83
C GLU A 89 1.68 2.71 17.10
N SER A 90 1.24 2.90 15.85
CA SER A 90 0.65 1.84 15.04
C SER A 90 1.69 1.16 14.15
N VAL A 91 1.53 -0.15 13.93
CA VAL A 91 2.38 -0.91 12.99
C VAL A 91 2.29 -0.32 11.57
N GLY A 92 1.13 0.17 11.16
CA GLY A 92 0.94 0.79 9.85
C GLY A 92 1.71 2.11 9.72
N THR A 93 1.72 2.95 10.76
CA THR A 93 2.52 4.18 10.80
C THR A 93 4.00 3.86 10.74
N ALA A 94 4.49 2.95 11.57
CA ALA A 94 5.90 2.56 11.53
C ALA A 94 6.31 1.97 10.18
N ALA A 95 5.44 1.18 9.54
CA ALA A 95 5.68 0.64 8.20
C ALA A 95 5.72 1.72 7.12
N HIS A 96 4.89 2.75 7.22
CA HIS A 96 4.91 3.92 6.35
C HIS A 96 6.25 4.67 6.43
N GLU A 97 6.70 4.99 7.65
CA GLU A 97 7.97 5.71 7.85
C GLU A 97 9.18 4.88 7.41
N LEU A 98 9.14 3.56 7.62
CA LEU A 98 10.14 2.65 7.07
C LEU A 98 10.09 2.60 5.53
N GLY A 99 8.90 2.73 4.93
CA GLY A 99 8.73 2.88 3.49
C GLY A 99 9.51 4.08 2.94
N HIS A 100 9.42 5.23 3.61
CA HIS A 100 10.27 6.39 3.29
C HIS A 100 11.75 6.05 3.39
N ALA A 101 12.22 5.53 4.53
CA ALA A 101 13.63 5.16 4.70
C ALA A 101 14.15 4.16 3.65
N LEU A 102 13.26 3.31 3.13
CA LEU A 102 13.53 2.34 2.06
C LEU A 102 13.50 2.94 0.66
N GLY A 103 13.11 4.21 0.50
CA GLY A 103 13.16 4.94 -0.76
C GLY A 103 11.80 5.11 -1.43
N PHE A 104 10.70 5.09 -0.69
CA PHE A 104 9.37 5.40 -1.24
C PHE A 104 8.93 6.79 -0.88
N TYR A 105 8.47 7.56 -1.87
CA TYR A 105 7.68 8.75 -1.61
C TYR A 105 6.21 8.38 -1.44
N HIS A 106 5.44 9.37 -1.00
CA HIS A 106 4.01 9.27 -0.96
C HIS A 106 3.41 8.97 -2.34
N THR A 107 2.35 8.16 -2.35
CA THR A 107 1.71 7.70 -3.59
C THR A 107 1.02 8.85 -4.34
N MET A 108 0.46 9.83 -3.61
CA MET A 108 -0.15 11.00 -4.27
C MET A 108 0.86 11.93 -4.91
N SER A 109 2.14 11.85 -4.54
CA SER A 109 3.19 12.62 -5.20
C SER A 109 3.62 12.00 -6.54
N ARG A 110 3.02 10.88 -6.97
CA ARG A 110 3.29 10.28 -8.28
C ARG A 110 2.98 11.25 -9.43
N HIS A 111 3.85 11.29 -10.43
CA HIS A 111 3.62 12.07 -11.65
C HIS A 111 2.34 11.66 -12.43
N ASP A 112 1.89 10.40 -12.30
CA ASP A 112 0.72 9.83 -12.96
C ASP A 112 -0.51 9.86 -12.06
N ARG A 113 -0.42 10.47 -10.86
CA ARG A 113 -1.58 10.81 -10.04
C ARG A 113 -2.60 11.56 -10.88
N ASP A 114 -2.12 12.54 -11.64
CA ASP A 114 -2.98 13.34 -12.49
C ASP A 114 -3.31 12.64 -13.79
N GLN A 115 -2.71 11.48 -14.15
CA GLN A 115 -2.94 10.68 -15.38
C GLN A 115 -4.21 9.83 -15.41
N TYR A 116 -5.15 10.20 -14.55
CA TYR A 116 -6.50 10.48 -15.01
C TYR A 116 -6.58 11.68 -16.02
N PHE A 117 -5.43 12.25 -16.47
CA PHE A 117 -4.97 13.03 -17.64
C PHE A 117 -3.41 13.30 -17.71
N THR A 118 -2.81 13.00 -18.88
CA THR A 118 -1.47 13.36 -19.48
C THR A 118 -0.12 12.75 -19.03
N LYS A 119 0.43 11.90 -19.93
CA LYS A 119 1.66 11.09 -19.90
C LYS A 119 2.98 11.85 -19.69
N GLN A 120 3.70 11.60 -18.59
CA GLN A 120 5.16 11.81 -18.53
C GLN A 120 5.91 10.50 -18.81
N THR A 121 7.19 10.63 -19.14
CA THR A 121 8.04 9.52 -19.62
C THR A 121 8.58 8.63 -18.50
N THR A 122 8.89 7.37 -18.81
CA THR A 122 9.54 6.36 -17.94
C THR A 122 10.85 6.80 -17.29
N ASN A 123 11.52 7.84 -17.80
CA ASN A 123 12.78 8.33 -17.23
C ASN A 123 12.60 9.14 -15.93
N THR A 124 11.39 9.66 -15.69
CA THR A 124 11.11 10.55 -14.56
C THR A 124 10.14 9.96 -13.54
N ASN A 125 9.63 8.76 -13.76
CA ASN A 125 8.78 8.05 -12.82
C ASN A 125 9.01 6.55 -12.86
N GLU A 126 9.39 6.00 -11.72
CA GLU A 126 9.61 4.57 -11.57
C GLU A 126 8.54 3.98 -10.65
N ASN A 127 7.46 3.52 -11.26
CA ASN A 127 6.49 2.63 -10.62
C ASN A 127 6.58 1.22 -11.24
N TYR A 128 7.62 0.94 -12.04
CA TYR A 128 7.88 -0.34 -12.70
C TYR A 128 6.71 -0.89 -13.53
N GLY A 129 5.87 0.00 -14.08
CA GLY A 129 4.68 -0.38 -14.84
C GLY A 129 3.46 -0.74 -13.99
N LEU A 130 3.51 -0.57 -12.66
CA LEU A 130 2.33 -0.71 -11.80
C LEU A 130 1.39 0.50 -11.91
N GLY A 131 0.09 0.22 -11.90
CA GLY A 131 -0.96 1.24 -11.81
C GLY A 131 -0.93 2.03 -10.50
N TYR A 132 -1.84 3.00 -10.36
CA TYR A 132 -2.02 3.77 -9.13
C TYR A 132 -2.79 2.93 -8.10
N ASP A 133 -2.26 2.81 -6.89
CA ASP A 133 -2.93 2.07 -5.80
C ASP A 133 -3.42 3.04 -4.73
N CYS A 134 -4.73 3.29 -4.73
CA CYS A 134 -5.40 4.15 -3.76
C CYS A 134 -5.25 3.66 -2.31
N GLY A 135 -5.02 2.36 -2.11
CA GLY A 135 -4.84 1.75 -0.79
C GLY A 135 -3.40 1.45 -0.43
N SER A 136 -2.43 1.98 -1.18
CA SER A 136 -1.02 1.99 -0.81
C SER A 136 -0.84 2.54 0.60
N ILE A 137 0.04 1.91 1.38
CA ILE A 137 0.36 2.40 2.73
C ILE A 137 1.03 3.78 2.67
N MET A 138 1.63 4.12 1.52
CA MET A 138 2.26 5.41 1.26
C MET A 138 1.26 6.46 0.76
N HIS A 139 -0.04 6.17 0.71
CA HIS A 139 -1.05 7.15 0.27
C HIS A 139 -1.65 7.90 1.46
N TYR A 140 -1.78 9.22 1.33
CA TYR A 140 -2.51 10.03 2.32
C TYR A 140 -3.99 9.70 2.41
N SER A 141 -4.58 10.02 3.56
CA SER A 141 -6.03 9.97 3.74
C SER A 141 -6.71 11.05 2.91
N ALA A 142 -7.97 10.83 2.53
CA ALA A 142 -8.81 11.85 1.93
C ALA A 142 -8.91 13.13 2.78
N TYR A 143 -8.72 13.02 4.10
CA TYR A 143 -8.87 14.10 5.07
C TYR A 143 -7.54 14.66 5.59
N SER A 144 -6.41 14.22 5.06
CA SER A 144 -5.09 14.70 5.47
C SER A 144 -5.00 16.22 5.33
N ALA A 145 -4.48 16.91 6.36
CA ALA A 145 -4.42 18.37 6.44
C ALA A 145 -5.77 19.12 6.38
N SER A 146 -6.90 18.45 6.61
CA SER A 146 -8.20 19.11 6.68
C SER A 146 -8.38 19.89 7.98
N TYR A 147 -8.84 21.14 7.88
CA TYR A 147 -9.17 21.99 9.03
C TYR A 147 -10.66 21.97 9.40
N ASN A 148 -11.51 21.46 8.49
CA ASN A 148 -12.98 21.48 8.60
C ASN A 148 -13.62 20.09 8.44
N ASN A 149 -12.81 19.03 8.53
CA ASN A 149 -13.19 17.63 8.32
C ASN A 149 -13.79 17.33 6.94
N LYS A 150 -13.62 18.21 5.95
CA LYS A 150 -13.94 17.91 4.55
C LYS A 150 -12.73 17.28 3.87
N PRO A 151 -12.94 16.40 2.87
CA PRO A 151 -11.83 15.81 2.15
C PRO A 151 -11.01 16.90 1.43
N THR A 152 -9.69 16.82 1.56
CA THR A 152 -8.69 17.62 0.83
C THR A 152 -8.21 16.89 -0.42
N LEU A 153 -8.37 15.56 -0.46
CA LEU A 153 -8.07 14.69 -1.58
C LEU A 153 -9.33 13.87 -1.91
N VAL A 154 -9.84 14.02 -3.14
CA VAL A 154 -10.99 13.26 -3.64
C VAL A 154 -10.52 12.42 -4.82
N PRO A 155 -10.65 11.08 -4.76
CA PRO A 155 -10.30 10.23 -5.89
C PRO A 155 -11.32 10.40 -7.02
N MET A 156 -10.89 10.17 -8.27
CA MET A 156 -11.78 10.26 -9.44
C MET A 156 -12.93 9.25 -9.41
N ASP A 157 -12.65 8.07 -8.85
CA ASP A 157 -13.68 7.08 -8.50
C ASP A 157 -13.91 7.17 -6.99
N GLU A 158 -15.05 7.77 -6.60
CA GLU A 158 -15.40 8.06 -5.21
C GLU A 158 -15.51 6.79 -4.35
N ASN A 159 -15.66 5.61 -4.95
CA ASN A 159 -15.63 4.33 -4.21
C ASN A 159 -14.27 4.07 -3.53
N TYR A 160 -13.21 4.80 -3.89
CA TYR A 160 -11.93 4.74 -3.21
C TYR A 160 -11.77 5.75 -2.07
N LEU A 161 -12.75 6.61 -1.79
CA LEU A 161 -12.57 7.70 -0.81
C LEU A 161 -12.12 7.18 0.56
N GLU A 162 -12.75 6.10 1.05
CA GLU A 162 -12.39 5.45 2.32
C GLU A 162 -11.20 4.48 2.18
N THR A 163 -10.78 4.16 0.96
CA THR A 163 -9.56 3.37 0.71
C THR A 163 -8.29 4.19 0.96
N LEU A 164 -8.36 5.50 0.70
CA LEU A 164 -7.24 6.42 0.90
C LEU A 164 -6.79 6.49 2.36
N GLY A 165 -5.48 6.53 2.59
CA GLY A 165 -4.91 6.60 3.94
C GLY A 165 -4.77 5.25 4.62
N SER A 166 -4.76 4.16 3.84
CA SER A 166 -4.71 2.82 4.39
C SER A 166 -3.49 2.59 5.28
N ARG A 167 -3.72 1.92 6.41
CA ARG A 167 -2.65 1.46 7.31
C ARG A 167 -2.18 0.02 7.01
N PHE A 168 -2.67 -0.57 5.92
CA PHE A 168 -2.26 -1.90 5.46
C PHE A 168 -1.22 -1.78 4.35
N ILE A 169 -0.17 -2.60 4.41
CA ILE A 169 0.80 -2.69 3.31
C ILE A 169 0.09 -3.33 2.11
N ALA A 170 0.00 -2.60 1.00
CA ALA A 170 -0.60 -3.11 -0.23
C ALA A 170 0.33 -4.11 -0.92
N PHE A 171 -0.24 -4.97 -1.76
CA PHE A 171 0.59 -5.90 -2.55
C PHE A 171 1.52 -5.14 -3.50
N TYR A 172 1.08 -4.00 -4.05
CA TYR A 172 1.92 -3.14 -4.87
C TYR A 172 3.12 -2.58 -4.10
N ASP A 173 2.96 -2.21 -2.84
CA ASP A 173 4.08 -1.74 -2.01
C ASP A 173 5.15 -2.83 -1.85
N LEU A 174 4.72 -4.06 -1.52
CA LEU A 174 5.61 -5.21 -1.40
C LEU A 174 6.29 -5.56 -2.72
N TRP A 175 5.53 -5.60 -3.81
CA TRP A 175 6.04 -5.90 -5.13
C TRP A 175 7.09 -4.86 -5.53
N MET A 176 6.78 -3.57 -5.34
CA MET A 176 7.62 -2.45 -5.73
C MET A 176 8.91 -2.42 -4.91
N LEU A 177 8.84 -2.66 -3.60
CA LEU A 177 10.01 -2.81 -2.75
C LEU A 177 10.91 -3.94 -3.22
N ASN A 178 10.35 -5.13 -3.49
CA ASN A 178 11.14 -6.26 -3.95
C ASN A 178 11.79 -6.01 -5.31
N LYS A 179 11.08 -5.34 -6.23
CA LYS A 179 11.65 -4.97 -7.53
C LYS A 179 12.73 -3.90 -7.39
N HIS A 180 12.51 -2.89 -6.55
CA HIS A 180 13.44 -1.78 -6.34
C HIS A 180 14.80 -2.21 -5.78
N TYR A 181 14.78 -3.23 -4.93
CA TYR A 181 15.97 -3.83 -4.30
C TYR A 181 16.53 -5.04 -5.06
N GLY A 182 15.98 -5.40 -6.23
CA GLY A 182 16.44 -6.57 -7.00
C GLY A 182 16.21 -7.91 -6.27
N CYS A 183 15.27 -7.96 -5.33
CA CYS A 183 14.99 -9.16 -4.55
C CYS A 183 14.34 -10.27 -5.38
N LEU A 184 13.61 -9.90 -6.45
CA LEU A 184 12.94 -10.86 -7.33
C LEU A 184 13.94 -11.64 -8.19
N ASP A 185 15.04 -10.99 -8.58
CA ASP A 185 16.08 -11.57 -9.44
C ASP A 185 16.74 -12.82 -8.83
N LYS A 186 16.64 -13.00 -7.50
CA LYS A 186 17.13 -14.19 -6.79
C LYS A 186 16.39 -15.46 -7.20
N CYS A 187 15.08 -15.36 -7.40
CA CYS A 187 14.24 -16.50 -7.74
C CYS A 187 14.20 -16.75 -9.26
N ASP A 188 14.51 -15.75 -10.09
CA ASP A 188 14.55 -15.91 -11.55
C ASP A 188 15.57 -16.97 -12.02
N LYS A 189 16.63 -17.19 -11.23
CA LYS A 189 17.70 -18.15 -11.52
C LYS A 189 17.52 -19.49 -10.83
N ASP A 190 16.52 -19.64 -9.98
CA ASP A 190 16.28 -20.85 -9.19
C ASP A 190 15.31 -21.77 -9.94
N PRO A 191 15.75 -22.98 -10.38
CA PRO A 191 14.87 -23.93 -11.05
C PRO A 191 13.76 -24.48 -10.15
N GLN A 192 13.89 -24.34 -8.82
CA GLN A 192 12.86 -24.72 -7.84
C GLN A 192 11.90 -23.57 -7.51
N ALA A 193 12.06 -22.40 -8.14
CA ALA A 193 11.18 -21.27 -7.90
C ALA A 193 9.73 -21.60 -8.28
N ALA A 194 8.82 -21.20 -7.40
CA ALA A 194 7.39 -21.34 -7.58
C ALA A 194 6.91 -20.54 -8.79
N LYS A 195 6.07 -21.16 -9.61
CA LYS A 195 5.33 -20.49 -10.67
C LYS A 195 4.04 -19.95 -10.09
N CYS A 196 4.08 -18.69 -9.68
CA CYS A 196 2.96 -18.04 -9.01
C CYS A 196 1.81 -17.74 -9.98
N GLU A 197 0.60 -17.95 -9.50
CA GLU A 197 -0.64 -17.64 -10.21
C GLU A 197 -1.23 -16.30 -9.74
N ASN A 198 -2.25 -15.83 -10.46
CA ASN A 198 -3.07 -14.69 -10.07
C ASN A 198 -2.28 -13.41 -9.74
N GLY A 199 -1.16 -13.20 -10.44
CA GLY A 199 -0.32 -12.03 -10.25
C GLY A 199 0.56 -12.06 -8.98
N GLY A 200 0.65 -13.20 -8.29
CA GLY A 200 1.63 -13.44 -7.24
C GLY A 200 3.06 -13.43 -7.74
N ILE A 201 4.01 -13.30 -6.82
CA ILE A 201 5.45 -13.30 -7.10
C ILE A 201 6.19 -14.29 -6.20
N PRO A 202 7.30 -14.91 -6.67
CA PRO A 202 8.10 -15.77 -5.80
C PRO A 202 8.55 -15.03 -4.55
N HIS A 203 8.47 -15.69 -3.40
CA HIS A 203 8.80 -15.06 -2.14
C HIS A 203 10.34 -14.88 -2.07
N PRO A 204 10.83 -13.64 -1.86
CA PRO A 204 12.25 -13.28 -2.02
C PRO A 204 13.20 -13.94 -1.00
N ARG A 205 12.66 -14.53 0.06
CA ARG A 205 13.40 -15.29 1.09
C ARG A 205 13.17 -16.81 1.01
N ASP A 206 12.25 -17.25 0.16
CA ASP A 206 11.88 -18.64 -0.02
C ASP A 206 11.23 -18.79 -1.40
N CYS A 207 12.05 -19.05 -2.42
CA CYS A 207 11.59 -19.07 -3.80
C CYS A 207 10.58 -20.20 -4.08
N THR A 208 10.45 -21.18 -3.19
CA THR A 208 9.54 -22.34 -3.36
C THR A 208 8.07 -22.01 -3.09
N ARG A 209 7.76 -20.80 -2.62
CA ARG A 209 6.41 -20.31 -2.36
C ARG A 209 6.21 -18.90 -2.91
N CYS A 210 4.96 -18.49 -3.01
CA CYS A 210 4.56 -17.20 -3.54
C CYS A 210 4.12 -16.22 -2.45
N LEU A 211 4.40 -14.93 -2.68
CA LEU A 211 3.69 -13.81 -2.09
C LEU A 211 2.43 -13.57 -2.91
N CYS A 212 1.27 -13.65 -2.25
CA CYS A 212 -0.03 -13.54 -2.92
C CYS A 212 -0.65 -12.17 -2.76
N PRO A 213 -1.32 -11.65 -3.80
CA PRO A 213 -2.17 -10.48 -3.64
C PRO A 213 -3.32 -10.73 -2.67
N ASN A 214 -3.83 -9.67 -2.04
CA ASN A 214 -4.95 -9.77 -1.12
C ASN A 214 -6.16 -10.42 -1.81
N GLY A 215 -6.76 -11.43 -1.16
CA GLY A 215 -7.85 -12.25 -1.70
C GLY A 215 -7.40 -13.60 -2.28
N TYR A 216 -6.09 -13.76 -2.51
CA TYR A 216 -5.47 -15.02 -2.96
C TYR A 216 -4.63 -15.66 -1.85
N ALA A 217 -4.42 -16.96 -1.99
CA ALA A 217 -3.88 -17.83 -0.96
C ALA A 217 -3.25 -19.09 -1.57
N GLY A 218 -2.62 -19.90 -0.70
CA GLY A 218 -1.92 -21.11 -1.11
C GLY A 218 -0.46 -20.85 -1.48
N THR A 219 0.32 -21.92 -1.60
CA THR A 219 1.76 -21.85 -1.92
C THR A 219 2.02 -21.17 -3.26
N LEU A 220 1.10 -21.32 -4.22
CA LEU A 220 1.22 -20.78 -5.57
C LEU A 220 0.27 -19.61 -5.85
N CYS A 221 -0.49 -19.14 -4.85
CA CYS A 221 -1.56 -18.15 -5.03
C CYS A 221 -2.71 -18.62 -5.92
N ASP A 222 -2.90 -19.95 -6.02
CA ASP A 222 -3.91 -20.66 -6.80
C ASP A 222 -5.24 -20.84 -6.04
N LYS A 223 -5.29 -20.48 -4.75
CA LYS A 223 -6.47 -20.61 -3.88
C LYS A 223 -7.04 -19.25 -3.49
N ARG A 224 -8.29 -19.23 -3.04
CA ARG A 224 -8.92 -18.04 -2.43
C ARG A 224 -8.81 -18.08 -0.92
N VAL A 225 -8.79 -16.91 -0.27
CA VAL A 225 -8.75 -16.81 1.20
C VAL A 225 -9.97 -17.50 1.84
N SER A 226 -11.12 -17.49 1.17
CA SER A 226 -12.32 -18.23 1.54
C SER A 226 -12.12 -19.74 1.65
N ASP A 227 -11.20 -20.30 0.86
CA ASP A 227 -10.95 -21.75 0.83
C ASP A 227 -10.07 -22.18 2.01
N LEU A 228 -9.45 -21.21 2.71
CA LEU A 228 -8.60 -21.41 3.88
C LEU A 228 -9.35 -21.17 5.21
N THR A 229 -10.35 -20.29 5.21
CA THR A 229 -11.24 -20.07 6.35
C THR A 229 -12.56 -20.77 6.06
N SER A 230 -12.73 -21.99 6.54
CA SER A 230 -13.98 -22.74 6.45
C SER A 230 -15.10 -22.10 7.27
N ALA A 231 -15.60 -20.94 6.82
CA ALA A 231 -16.77 -20.28 7.37
C ALA A 231 -17.50 -19.50 6.27
N PHE A 232 -18.78 -19.83 6.12
CA PHE A 232 -19.82 -19.27 5.24
C PHE A 232 -19.89 -19.85 3.81
N SER A 233 -21.05 -20.43 3.52
CA SER A 233 -21.34 -21.33 2.41
C SER A 233 -21.02 -20.72 1.04
N GLN A 234 -19.87 -21.09 0.47
CA GLN A 234 -19.72 -21.15 -0.97
C GLN A 234 -20.66 -22.25 -1.50
N ASN A 235 -21.91 -21.92 -1.79
CA ASN A 235 -22.78 -22.72 -2.65
C ASN A 235 -24.08 -21.97 -2.90
N SER A 236 -24.06 -21.00 -3.81
CA SER A 236 -25.32 -20.32 -4.13
C SER A 236 -25.43 -19.69 -5.51
N TRP A 237 -24.38 -19.73 -6.34
CA TRP A 237 -24.48 -19.42 -7.78
C TRP A 237 -24.82 -20.64 -8.66
N ALA A 238 -25.34 -21.72 -8.07
CA ALA A 238 -25.96 -22.80 -8.81
C ALA A 238 -27.39 -22.40 -9.25
N GLY A 239 -27.50 -21.48 -10.21
CA GLY A 239 -28.79 -21.18 -10.84
C GLY A 239 -28.82 -19.83 -11.55
N ALA A 240 -29.06 -19.85 -12.87
CA ALA A 240 -29.11 -18.69 -13.75
C ALA A 240 -30.23 -17.65 -13.45
N ASN A 241 -30.95 -17.77 -12.33
CA ASN A 241 -32.18 -17.02 -12.04
C ASN A 241 -32.22 -16.30 -10.67
N LYS A 242 -31.14 -16.30 -9.87
CA LYS A 242 -31.14 -15.55 -8.60
C LYS A 242 -30.87 -14.06 -8.84
N LYS A 243 -31.76 -13.20 -8.36
CA LYS A 243 -31.69 -11.73 -8.50
C LYS A 243 -30.95 -11.01 -7.36
N SER A 244 -30.81 -11.63 -6.19
CA SER A 244 -30.09 -11.06 -5.04
C SER A 244 -29.76 -12.13 -3.99
N GLU A 245 -28.68 -11.89 -3.23
CA GLU A 245 -28.27 -12.72 -2.10
C GLU A 245 -27.61 -11.86 -1.02
N VAL A 246 -27.88 -12.15 0.25
CA VAL A 246 -27.26 -11.47 1.39
C VAL A 246 -26.16 -12.36 1.95
N ILE A 247 -24.92 -11.90 1.85
CA ILE A 247 -23.75 -12.59 2.40
C ILE A 247 -23.43 -11.97 3.76
N ARG A 248 -23.46 -12.80 4.81
CA ARG A 248 -23.05 -12.39 6.15
C ARG A 248 -21.63 -12.86 6.39
N ILE A 249 -20.72 -11.91 6.60
CA ILE A 249 -19.32 -12.19 6.91
C ILE A 249 -19.14 -12.00 8.42
N GLN A 250 -18.86 -13.09 9.13
CA GLN A 250 -18.40 -13.03 10.52
C GLN A 250 -16.92 -13.44 10.53
N PRO A 251 -16.00 -12.53 10.85
CA PRO A 251 -14.58 -12.85 10.83
C PRO A 251 -14.25 -13.79 11.99
N GLU A 252 -14.08 -15.09 11.70
CA GLU A 252 -13.47 -16.08 12.61
C GLU A 252 -11.93 -15.98 12.62
N SER A 253 -11.37 -15.21 11.68
CA SER A 253 -9.95 -14.98 11.45
C SER A 253 -9.72 -13.50 11.12
N PRO A 254 -8.53 -12.93 11.43
CA PRO A 254 -8.15 -11.57 11.04
C PRO A 254 -8.26 -11.30 9.53
N LYS A 255 -8.23 -12.37 8.70
CA LYS A 255 -8.47 -12.29 7.26
C LYS A 255 -9.48 -13.36 6.86
N CYS A 256 -10.58 -12.93 6.26
CA CYS A 256 -11.58 -13.77 5.62
C CYS A 256 -11.97 -13.14 4.28
N GLY A 257 -12.65 -13.90 3.43
CA GLY A 257 -13.14 -13.39 2.15
C GLY A 257 -14.20 -14.28 1.55
N ALA A 258 -14.85 -13.79 0.51
CA ALA A 258 -15.77 -14.55 -0.33
C ALA A 258 -15.44 -14.28 -1.79
N THR A 259 -15.64 -15.27 -2.66
CA THR A 259 -15.48 -15.11 -4.10
C THR A 259 -16.84 -15.14 -4.76
N LEU A 260 -17.13 -14.12 -5.56
CA LEU A 260 -18.37 -14.01 -6.32
C LEU A 260 -18.06 -14.29 -7.79
N GLN A 261 -18.83 -15.19 -8.40
CA GLN A 261 -18.71 -15.54 -9.82
C GLN A 261 -20.08 -15.49 -10.45
N SER A 262 -20.16 -14.95 -11.67
CA SER A 262 -21.38 -14.88 -12.46
C SER A 262 -21.14 -15.45 -13.87
N PRO A 263 -22.19 -15.89 -14.60
CA PRO A 263 -22.06 -16.34 -15.97
C PRO A 263 -21.41 -15.30 -16.89
N LYS A 264 -20.79 -15.75 -17.99
CA LYS A 264 -20.21 -14.83 -18.99
C LYS A 264 -21.25 -13.79 -19.45
N ASN A 265 -20.78 -12.56 -19.67
CA ASN A 265 -21.59 -11.41 -20.11
C ASN A 265 -22.66 -10.95 -19.09
N THR A 266 -22.46 -11.24 -17.80
CA THR A 266 -23.28 -10.68 -16.72
C THR A 266 -22.43 -9.79 -15.82
N GLN A 267 -23.07 -8.93 -15.02
CA GLN A 267 -22.42 -8.08 -14.02
C GLN A 267 -22.86 -8.47 -12.62
N ILE A 268 -21.96 -8.31 -11.65
CA ILE A 268 -22.26 -8.50 -10.23
C ILE A 268 -22.37 -7.11 -9.61
N GLU A 269 -23.53 -6.81 -9.05
CA GLU A 269 -23.72 -5.63 -8.20
C GLU A 269 -23.55 -6.05 -6.74
N VAL A 270 -22.71 -5.33 -6.01
CA VAL A 270 -22.47 -5.55 -4.58
C VAL A 270 -22.91 -4.32 -3.83
N ARG A 271 -23.77 -4.51 -2.83
CA ARG A 271 -24.19 -3.45 -1.90
C ARG A 271 -23.90 -3.89 -0.48
N ILE A 272 -23.29 -3.01 0.29
CA ILE A 272 -23.11 -3.20 1.73
C ILE A 272 -24.40 -2.77 2.43
N ASP A 273 -25.20 -3.75 2.85
CA ASP A 273 -26.47 -3.49 3.57
C ASP A 273 -26.24 -2.97 5.00
N GLY A 274 -25.11 -3.29 5.62
CA GLY A 274 -24.72 -2.77 6.92
C GLY A 274 -23.42 -3.38 7.45
N ILE A 275 -22.66 -2.58 8.21
CA ILE A 275 -21.48 -3.02 8.96
C ILE A 275 -21.78 -2.79 10.43
N SER A 276 -21.60 -3.82 11.27
CA SER A 276 -21.83 -3.70 12.71
C SER A 276 -20.72 -2.88 13.37
N GLY A 277 -21.12 -1.85 14.12
CA GLY A 277 -20.21 -0.96 14.86
C GLY A 277 -19.84 0.33 14.11
N THR A 278 -19.28 1.29 14.83
CA THR A 278 -18.84 2.58 14.28
C THR A 278 -17.34 2.53 13.98
N TYR A 279 -16.98 1.96 12.83
CA TYR A 279 -15.58 1.80 12.39
C TYR A 279 -15.29 2.46 11.04
N ALA A 280 -16.28 3.12 10.43
CA ALA A 280 -16.13 3.85 9.19
C ALA A 280 -15.16 5.04 9.42
N SER A 281 -13.94 4.85 8.95
CA SER A 281 -12.85 5.82 9.03
C SER A 281 -11.94 5.59 7.83
N GLY A 282 -11.47 6.68 7.24
CA GLY A 282 -10.59 6.64 6.07
C GLY A 282 -9.38 5.75 6.32
N GLY A 283 -9.08 4.90 5.35
CA GLY A 283 -7.97 3.95 5.37
C GLY A 283 -8.25 2.64 6.13
N CYS A 284 -9.45 2.50 6.72
CA CYS A 284 -9.89 1.33 7.47
C CYS A 284 -8.89 0.85 8.55
N PRO A 285 -8.38 1.73 9.44
CA PRO A 285 -7.32 1.41 10.40
C PRO A 285 -7.68 0.30 11.39
N PHE A 286 -8.98 0.09 11.65
CA PHE A 286 -9.49 -0.93 12.57
C PHE A 286 -9.92 -2.23 11.88
N GLY A 287 -9.94 -2.24 10.55
CA GLY A 287 -10.54 -3.30 9.73
C GLY A 287 -11.59 -2.75 8.76
N GLY A 288 -11.95 -3.55 7.76
CA GLY A 288 -12.91 -3.17 6.73
C GLY A 288 -13.20 -4.31 5.76
N VAL A 289 -14.14 -4.08 4.85
CA VAL A 289 -14.46 -4.99 3.75
C VAL A 289 -13.80 -4.44 2.50
N GLU A 290 -12.95 -5.22 1.84
CA GLU A 290 -12.35 -4.81 0.56
C GLU A 290 -13.05 -5.53 -0.59
N ILE A 291 -13.62 -4.77 -1.53
CA ILE A 291 -14.25 -5.25 -2.75
C ILE A 291 -13.25 -5.13 -3.90
N LYS A 292 -12.75 -6.28 -4.37
CA LYS A 292 -11.88 -6.41 -5.55
C LYS A 292 -12.71 -6.42 -6.84
N ALA A 293 -13.14 -5.26 -7.30
CA ALA A 293 -13.92 -5.09 -8.53
C ALA A 293 -13.07 -4.83 -9.79
N GLN A 294 -11.79 -4.53 -9.59
CA GLN A 294 -10.84 -4.13 -10.63
C GLN A 294 -10.35 -5.36 -11.41
N GLU A 295 -10.05 -5.17 -12.69
CA GLU A 295 -9.44 -6.23 -13.52
C GLU A 295 -8.10 -6.69 -12.94
N ASP A 296 -7.26 -5.74 -12.55
CA ASP A 296 -6.04 -6.03 -11.81
C ASP A 296 -6.32 -6.19 -10.32
N GLN A 297 -6.59 -7.42 -9.90
CA GLN A 297 -6.87 -7.72 -8.49
C GLN A 297 -5.63 -7.63 -7.58
N ARG A 298 -4.47 -7.26 -8.11
CA ARG A 298 -3.26 -6.98 -7.32
C ARG A 298 -3.33 -5.63 -6.60
N SER A 299 -3.92 -4.61 -7.22
CA SER A 299 -4.12 -3.29 -6.60
C SER A 299 -5.19 -3.35 -5.52
N THR A 300 -5.13 -2.48 -4.52
CA THR A 300 -6.18 -2.39 -3.49
C THR A 300 -7.54 -2.05 -4.12
N GLY A 301 -8.59 -2.73 -3.65
CA GLY A 301 -9.96 -2.52 -4.09
C GLY A 301 -10.70 -1.43 -3.29
N TYR A 302 -12.02 -1.36 -3.50
CA TYR A 302 -12.90 -0.42 -2.78
C TYR A 302 -13.06 -0.87 -1.33
N ARG A 303 -13.17 0.07 -0.40
CA ARG A 303 -13.34 -0.20 1.03
C ARG A 303 -14.37 0.73 1.65
#